data_AF-A0A9N9KIK4-F1
#
_entry.id   AF-A0A9N9KIK4-F1
#
_cell.length_a   1.000
_cell.length_b   1.000
_cell.length_c   1.000
_cell.angle_alpha   90.00
_cell.angle_beta   90.00
_cell.angle_gamma   90.00
#
_symmetry.space_group_name_H-M   'P 1'
#
loop_
_entity.id
_entity.type
_entity.pdbx_description
1 polymer ?
#
loop_
_entity_poly.entity_id
_entity_poly.type
_entity_poly.pdbx_seq_one_letter_code
_entity_poly.pdbx_strand_id
1 'polypeptide(L)'
;LIFIELQTQEQLLLKFAELVRNYEPEFEIGYNTGQFDWNFVLKKARLLNIDDEFIRLLTKTKTTLQFNIQQMTVRVVDRDIDKDNLKYEFAGINMNNRKIKISPNESIKCEFM
;
A
#
# COMPACT_ATOMS: atom_id res chain seq x y z
N LEU A 1 8.44 -5.67 26.87
CA LEU A 1 7.22 -5.47 26.05
C LEU A 1 6.40 -4.37 26.70
N ILE A 2 5.91 -3.39 25.94
CA ILE A 2 4.98 -2.38 26.45
C ILE A 2 3.58 -2.79 26.00
N PHE A 3 2.64 -2.87 26.93
CA PHE A 3 1.23 -3.11 26.65
C PHE A 3 0.46 -1.82 26.92
N ILE A 4 -0.40 -1.46 25.97
CA ILE A 4 -1.28 -0.30 26.08
C ILE A 4 -2.71 -0.81 26.01
N GLU A 5 -3.45 -0.69 27.12
CA GLU A 5 -4.85 -1.07 27.18
C GLU A 5 -5.74 0.11 26.76
N LEU A 6 -6.61 -0.12 25.78
CA LEU A 6 -7.52 0.87 25.21
C LEU A 6 -8.90 0.26 25.18
N GLN A 7 -9.91 1.03 25.59
CA GLN A 7 -11.26 0.54 25.81
C GLN A 7 -12.17 0.75 24.60
N THR A 8 -11.78 1.63 23.68
CA THR A 8 -12.59 1.96 22.50
C THR A 8 -11.77 1.98 21.21
N GLN A 9 -12.45 1.90 20.08
CA GLN A 9 -11.82 1.93 18.76
C GLN A 9 -11.24 3.33 18.46
N GLU A 10 -11.87 4.37 18.98
CA GLU A 10 -11.38 5.75 18.90
C GLU A 10 -10.02 5.87 19.60
N GLN A 11 -9.93 5.38 20.84
CA GLN A 11 -8.68 5.38 21.60
C GLN A 11 -7.58 4.61 20.86
N LEU A 12 -7.91 3.46 20.27
CA LEU A 12 -6.98 2.67 19.47
C LEU A 12 -6.41 3.46 18.29
N LEU A 13 -7.28 4.08 17.50
CA LEU A 13 -6.85 4.83 16.32
C LEU A 13 -6.04 6.08 16.69
N LEU A 14 -6.50 6.86 17.67
CA LEU A 14 -5.76 8.05 18.10
C LEU A 14 -4.40 7.68 18.70
N LYS A 15 -4.33 6.61 19.50
CA LYS A 15 -3.05 6.15 20.05
C LYS A 15 -2.12 5.60 18.98
N PHE A 16 -2.64 4.90 17.98
CA PHE A 16 -1.87 4.45 16.83
C PHE A 16 -1.26 5.64 16.08
N ALA A 17 -2.05 6.67 15.77
CA ALA A 17 -1.58 7.89 15.11
C ALA A 17 -0.47 8.58 15.91
N GLU A 18 -0.66 8.71 17.23
CA GLU A 18 0.35 9.27 18.14
C GLU A 18 1.65 8.46 18.12
N LEU A 19 1.56 7.12 18.16
CA LEU A 19 2.74 6.25 18.15
C LEU A 19 3.51 6.33 16.82
N VAL A 20 2.81 6.25 15.69
CA VAL A 20 3.42 6.41 14.35
C VAL A 20 4.12 7.76 14.26
N ARG A 21 3.47 8.81 14.76
CA ARG A 21 4.03 10.16 14.78
C ARG A 21 5.26 10.27 15.66
N ASN A 22 5.25 9.68 16.85
CA ASN A 22 6.38 9.73 17.79
C ASN A 22 7.57 8.89 17.32
N TYR A 23 7.29 7.80 16.61
CA TYR A 23 8.34 6.94 16.05
C TYR A 23 8.99 7.54 14.80
N GLU A 24 8.29 8.43 14.08
CA GLU A 24 8.73 9.05 12.81
C GLU A 24 9.40 8.04 11.86
N PRO A 25 8.69 6.97 11.43
CA PRO A 25 9.29 5.96 10.56
C PRO A 25 9.74 6.57 9.22
N GLU A 26 10.95 6.20 8.79
CA GLU A 26 11.46 6.61 7.47
C GLU A 26 10.75 5.87 6.32
N PHE A 27 10.30 4.64 6.58
CA PHE A 27 9.57 3.82 5.62
C PHE A 27 8.48 2.99 6.32
N GLU A 28 7.38 2.78 5.60
CA GLU A 28 6.32 1.83 5.95
C GLU A 28 6.31 0.71 4.92
N ILE A 29 6.25 -0.54 5.39
CA ILE A 29 6.20 -1.72 4.53
C ILE A 29 4.97 -2.54 4.92
N GLY A 30 4.22 -2.99 3.93
CA GLY A 30 3.07 -3.86 4.12
C GLY A 30 2.63 -4.48 2.80
N TYR A 31 1.66 -5.40 2.87
CA TYR A 31 1.05 -6.01 1.70
C TYR A 31 -0.31 -5.37 1.45
N ASN A 32 -0.43 -4.64 0.34
CA ASN A 32 -1.66 -3.90 -0.02
C ASN A 32 -2.06 -2.78 0.98
N THR A 33 -1.08 -2.21 1.68
CA THR A 33 -1.30 -1.25 2.77
C THR A 33 -2.04 0.01 2.33
N GLY A 34 -1.77 0.52 1.12
CA GLY A 34 -2.45 1.71 0.61
C GLY A 34 -3.95 1.51 0.37
N GLN A 35 -4.34 0.41 -0.30
CA GLN A 35 -5.73 0.21 -0.70
C GLN A 35 -6.60 -0.51 0.31
N PHE A 36 -6.00 -1.37 1.14
CA PHE A 36 -6.72 -2.11 2.17
C PHE A 36 -6.57 -1.43 3.53
N ASP A 37 -5.39 -1.47 4.12
CA ASP A 37 -5.17 -1.05 5.52
C ASP A 37 -5.48 0.44 5.72
N TRP A 38 -4.81 1.34 4.99
CA TRP A 38 -5.04 2.78 5.13
C TRP A 38 -6.44 3.19 4.72
N ASN A 39 -7.00 2.58 3.67
CA ASN A 39 -8.38 2.83 3.25
C ASN A 39 -9.37 2.43 4.34
N PHE A 40 -9.15 1.28 4.99
CA PHE A 40 -9.96 0.81 6.11
C PHE A 40 -9.84 1.75 7.32
N VAL A 41 -8.61 2.08 7.72
CA VAL A 41 -8.31 2.96 8.87
C VAL A 41 -8.94 4.34 8.69
N LEU A 42 -8.75 4.97 7.52
CA LEU A 42 -9.30 6.30 7.23
C LEU A 42 -10.83 6.29 7.15
N LYS A 43 -11.43 5.25 6.55
CA LYS A 43 -12.89 5.07 6.57
C LYS A 43 -13.41 4.91 7.99
N LYS A 44 -12.69 4.17 8.82
CA LYS A 44 -13.08 3.92 10.21
C LYS A 44 -13.00 5.19 11.05
N ALA A 45 -11.93 5.98 10.89
CA ALA A 45 -11.79 7.29 11.54
C ALA A 45 -12.96 8.23 11.20
N ARG A 46 -13.39 8.27 9.93
CA ARG A 46 -14.57 9.04 9.49
C ARG A 46 -15.87 8.53 10.13
N LEU A 47 -16.08 7.21 10.17
CA LEU A 47 -17.28 6.63 10.79
C LEU A 47 -17.40 6.94 12.28
N LEU A 48 -16.27 7.11 12.96
CA LEU A 48 -16.21 7.46 14.38
C LEU A 48 -16.15 8.98 14.61
N ASN A 49 -16.20 9.80 13.54
CA ASN A 49 -16.06 11.27 13.58
C ASN A 49 -14.77 11.76 14.27
N ILE A 50 -13.65 11.05 14.09
CA ILE A 50 -12.35 11.41 14.64
C ILE A 50 -11.29 11.65 13.55
N ASP A 51 -11.68 11.71 12.28
CA ASP A 51 -10.75 11.79 11.15
C ASP A 51 -9.90 13.06 11.17
N ASP A 52 -10.47 14.21 11.53
CA ASP A 52 -9.71 15.45 11.68
C ASP A 52 -8.63 15.34 12.77
N GLU A 53 -8.98 14.76 13.93
CA GLU A 53 -8.02 14.59 15.02
C GLU A 53 -6.96 13.53 14.69
N PHE A 54 -7.37 12.42 14.10
CA PHE A 54 -6.48 11.35 13.66
C PHE A 54 -5.45 11.83 12.64
N ILE A 55 -5.88 12.59 11.62
CA ILE A 55 -4.99 13.19 10.61
C ILE A 55 -4.06 14.22 11.25
N ARG A 56 -4.57 15.03 12.19
CA ARG A 56 -3.76 16.00 12.94
C ARG A 56 -2.68 15.34 13.79
N LEU A 57 -2.96 14.17 14.36
CA LEU A 57 -1.95 13.41 15.12
C LEU A 57 -0.92 12.78 14.21
N LEU A 58 -1.34 12.24 13.06
CA LEU A 58 -0.42 11.64 12.08
C LEU A 58 0.49 12.66 11.40
N THR A 59 0.00 13.87 11.13
CA THR A 59 0.69 14.87 10.29
C THR A 59 1.10 16.12 11.09
N LYS A 60 2.26 16.71 10.77
CA LYS A 60 2.79 17.92 11.45
C LYS A 60 1.95 19.19 11.14
N THR A 61 1.15 19.19 10.07
CA THR A 61 0.43 20.35 9.53
C THR A 61 -0.80 19.94 8.73
N LYS A 62 -1.82 20.81 8.68
CA LYS A 62 -2.95 20.76 7.72
C LYS A 62 -2.38 20.79 6.30
N THR A 63 -2.15 19.62 5.73
CA THR A 63 -1.57 19.49 4.39
C THR A 63 -2.51 18.61 3.58
N THR A 64 -2.82 19.05 2.37
CA THR A 64 -3.56 18.27 1.39
C THR A 64 -2.78 16.99 1.13
N LEU A 65 -3.24 15.87 1.70
CA LEU A 65 -2.62 14.55 1.51
C LEU A 65 -2.73 14.17 0.02
N GLN A 66 -1.63 14.35 -0.73
CA GLN A 66 -1.47 13.74 -2.04
C GLN A 66 -0.94 12.33 -1.87
N PHE A 67 -1.83 11.35 -1.97
CA PHE A 67 -1.44 9.94 -2.10
C PHE A 67 -0.86 9.73 -3.50
N ASN A 68 0.46 9.79 -3.64
CA ASN A 68 1.14 9.36 -4.85
C ASN A 68 1.20 7.83 -4.85
N ILE A 69 0.18 7.20 -5.44
CA ILE A 69 0.21 5.78 -5.77
C ILE A 69 1.20 5.63 -6.95
N GLN A 70 2.47 5.35 -6.64
CA GLN A 70 3.47 5.13 -7.68
C GLN A 70 3.25 3.75 -8.31
N GLN A 71 3.00 3.74 -9.62
CA GLN A 71 3.10 2.52 -10.42
C GLN A 71 4.54 2.02 -10.37
N MET A 72 4.76 0.84 -9.80
CA MET A 72 6.08 0.23 -9.67
C MET A 72 6.38 -0.65 -10.91
N THR A 73 7.42 -0.31 -11.66
CA THR A 73 7.91 -1.16 -12.76
C THR A 73 8.95 -2.13 -12.19
N VAL A 74 8.62 -3.43 -12.17
CA VAL A 74 9.54 -4.48 -11.70
C VAL A 74 10.25 -5.09 -12.90
N ARG A 75 11.58 -5.03 -12.92
CA ARG A 75 12.40 -5.77 -13.89
C ARG A 75 12.64 -7.18 -13.36
N VAL A 76 12.18 -8.18 -14.10
CA VAL A 76 12.33 -9.59 -13.75
C VAL A 76 13.47 -10.16 -14.58
N VAL A 77 14.50 -10.70 -13.91
CA VAL A 77 15.60 -11.43 -14.55
C VAL A 77 15.40 -12.91 -14.26
N ASP A 78 14.57 -13.57 -15.07
CA ASP A 78 14.36 -15.01 -14.99
C ASP A 78 15.34 -15.73 -15.93
N ARG A 79 16.13 -16.65 -15.38
CA ARG A 79 17.21 -17.36 -16.12
C ARG A 79 16.70 -18.31 -17.22
N ASP A 80 15.41 -18.64 -17.23
CA ASP A 80 14.80 -19.61 -18.15
C ASP A 80 13.63 -19.02 -18.98
N ILE A 81 13.58 -17.69 -19.14
CA ILE A 81 12.53 -16.97 -19.89
C ILE A 81 12.32 -17.53 -21.29
N ASP A 82 13.40 -17.85 -22.01
CA ASP A 82 13.31 -18.27 -23.40
C ASP A 82 12.56 -19.60 -23.58
N LYS A 83 12.76 -20.54 -22.64
CA LYS A 83 12.08 -21.84 -22.67
C LYS A 83 10.58 -21.72 -22.43
N ASP A 84 10.19 -20.86 -21.50
CA ASP A 84 8.78 -20.62 -21.23
C ASP A 84 8.16 -19.78 -22.37
N ASN A 85 8.83 -18.72 -22.84
CA ASN A 85 8.38 -17.90 -23.98
C ASN A 85 8.03 -18.74 -25.21
N LEU A 86 8.90 -19.70 -25.58
CA LEU A 86 8.66 -20.64 -26.69
C LEU A 86 7.36 -21.45 -26.50
N LYS A 87 7.07 -21.90 -25.28
CA LYS A 87 5.86 -22.70 -24.99
C LYS A 87 4.57 -21.89 -25.15
N TYR A 88 4.60 -20.60 -24.82
CA TYR A 88 3.43 -19.72 -24.84
C TYR A 88 3.27 -18.92 -26.15
N GLU A 89 4.33 -18.76 -26.96
CA GLU A 89 4.24 -18.22 -28.33
C GLU A 89 3.39 -19.10 -29.25
N PHE A 90 3.50 -20.42 -29.13
CA PHE A 90 2.64 -21.37 -29.85
C PHE A 90 1.15 -21.22 -29.51
N ALA A 91 0.83 -20.63 -28.35
CA ALA A 91 -0.54 -20.33 -27.92
C ALA A 91 -0.98 -18.88 -28.25
N GLY A 92 -0.14 -18.10 -28.96
CA GLY A 92 -0.43 -16.71 -29.30
C GLY A 92 -0.32 -15.72 -28.13
N ILE A 93 0.36 -16.10 -27.04
CA ILE A 93 0.44 -15.30 -25.80
C ILE A 93 1.85 -14.70 -25.67
N ASN A 94 1.96 -13.37 -25.83
CA ASN A 94 3.21 -12.64 -25.62
C ASN A 94 3.39 -12.28 -24.13
N MET A 95 4.45 -12.78 -23.50
CA MET A 95 4.71 -12.57 -22.06
C MET A 95 5.42 -11.24 -21.76
N ASN A 96 6.09 -10.62 -22.73
CA ASN A 96 6.91 -9.41 -22.53
C ASN A 96 6.11 -8.14 -22.26
N ASN A 97 4.77 -8.19 -22.33
CA ASN A 97 3.92 -7.00 -22.22
C ASN A 97 2.70 -7.19 -21.32
N ARG A 98 2.81 -8.04 -20.29
CA ARG A 98 1.70 -8.24 -19.35
C ARG A 98 1.61 -7.05 -18.37
N LYS A 99 0.50 -6.32 -18.46
CA LYS A 99 0.02 -5.50 -17.33
C LYS A 99 -0.60 -6.45 -16.31
N ILE A 100 0.09 -6.71 -15.21
CA ILE A 100 -0.47 -7.47 -14.10
C ILE A 100 -1.32 -6.49 -13.29
N LYS A 101 -2.64 -6.67 -13.35
CA LYS A 101 -3.59 -5.92 -12.54
C LYS A 101 -3.53 -6.47 -11.11
N ILE A 102 -2.89 -5.72 -10.20
CA ILE A 102 -2.87 -6.10 -8.77
C ILE A 102 -4.21 -5.74 -8.13
N SER A 103 -4.83 -4.66 -8.60
CA SER A 103 -6.05 -4.12 -8.03
C SER A 103 -6.82 -3.30 -9.08
N PRO A 104 -8.06 -2.84 -8.80
CA PRO A 104 -8.82 -2.02 -9.75
C PRO A 104 -8.08 -0.79 -10.26
N ASN A 105 -7.21 -0.20 -9.43
CA ASN A 105 -6.56 1.09 -9.69
C ASN A 105 -5.04 0.99 -9.90
N GLU A 106 -4.44 -0.19 -9.80
CA GLU A 106 -2.99 -0.38 -9.99
C GLU A 106 -2.70 -1.53 -10.97
N SER A 107 -1.73 -1.26 -11.83
CA SER A 107 -1.16 -2.25 -12.74
C SER A 107 0.36 -2.20 -12.66
N ILE A 108 1.00 -3.35 -12.48
CA ILE A 108 2.44 -3.50 -12.71
C ILE A 108 2.66 -3.83 -14.17
N LYS A 109 3.58 -3.12 -14.81
CA LYS A 109 4.16 -3.54 -16.08
C LYS A 109 5.42 -4.35 -15.76
N CYS A 110 5.42 -5.62 -16.10
CA CYS A 110 6.64 -6.44 -16.01
C CYS A 110 7.44 -6.22 -17.29
N GLU A 111 8.69 -5.80 -17.15
CA GLU A 111 9.66 -5.74 -18.24
C GLU A 111 10.65 -6.87 -18.00
N PHE A 112 10.59 -7.88 -18.88
CA PHE A 112 11.51 -9.00 -18.90
C PHE A 112 12.75 -8.60 -19.69
N MET A 113 13.94 -8.82 -19.12
CA MET A 113 15.23 -8.55 -19.76
C MET A 113 15.80 -9.78 -20.43
#